data_AF-A0A0M8W8U9-F1
#
_entry.id   AF-A0A0M8W8U9-F1
#
_cell.length_a   1.000
_cell.length_b   1.000
_cell.length_c   1.000
_cell.angle_alpha   90.00
_cell.angle_beta   90.00
_cell.angle_gamma   90.00
#
_symmetry.space_group_name_H-M   'P 1'
#
loop_
_entity.id
_entity.type
_entity.pdbx_description
1 polymer ?
#
loop_
_entity_poly.entity_id
_entity_poly.type
_entity_poly.pdbx_seq_one_letter_code
_entity_poly.pdbx_strand_id
1 'polypeptide(L)'
;VEGRVPEWSALPVQYADYTLWQNDLLGDQNDPGSLFATQIAYWTEALAGLPDQLTLPMDRPRPAVMTYRGDYVTVGIDADLH
;
A
#
# COMPACT_ATOMS: atom_id res chain seq x y z
N VAL A 1 14.36 -3.60 -40.10
CA VAL A 1 15.20 -3.59 -38.89
C VAL A 1 15.02 -4.94 -38.24
N GLU A 2 16.03 -5.81 -38.28
CA GLU A 2 15.99 -7.12 -37.62
C GLU A 2 15.93 -6.92 -36.11
N GLY A 3 14.98 -7.57 -35.45
CA GLY A 3 14.77 -7.47 -34.00
C GLY A 3 15.84 -8.25 -33.25
N ARG A 4 16.84 -7.55 -32.70
CA ARG A 4 17.79 -8.14 -31.74
C ARG A 4 17.15 -8.19 -30.35
N VAL A 5 17.34 -9.30 -29.63
CA VAL A 5 16.92 -9.43 -28.24
C VAL A 5 17.75 -8.43 -27.40
N PRO A 6 17.11 -7.62 -26.53
CA PRO A 6 17.84 -6.69 -25.68
C PRO A 6 18.75 -7.44 -24.71
N GLU A 7 20.04 -7.06 -24.68
CA GLU A 7 21.02 -7.55 -23.71
C GLU A 7 20.97 -6.68 -22.46
N TRP A 8 20.09 -7.03 -21.52
CA TRP A 8 20.03 -6.38 -20.20
C TRP A 8 20.69 -7.27 -19.14
N SER A 9 21.33 -6.62 -18.17
CA SER A 9 21.77 -7.30 -16.94
C SER A 9 20.56 -7.83 -16.19
N ALA A 10 20.66 -9.06 -15.69
CA ALA A 10 19.62 -9.62 -14.84
C ALA A 10 19.43 -8.75 -13.59
N LEU A 11 18.17 -8.60 -13.17
CA LEU A 11 17.88 -7.93 -11.90
C LEU A 11 18.47 -8.79 -10.76
N PRO A 12 19.18 -8.19 -9.79
CA PRO A 12 19.82 -8.92 -8.71
C PRO A 12 18.83 -9.52 -7.71
N VAL A 13 17.59 -9.02 -7.70
CA VAL A 13 16.49 -9.47 -6.84
C VAL A 13 15.22 -9.45 -7.67
N GLN A 14 14.46 -10.53 -7.61
CA GLN A 14 13.13 -10.65 -8.18
C GLN A 14 12.07 -10.46 -7.11
N TYR A 15 10.84 -10.19 -7.53
CA TYR A 15 9.72 -10.03 -6.58
C TYR A 15 9.49 -11.29 -5.71
N ALA A 16 9.78 -12.48 -6.26
CA ALA A 16 9.73 -13.72 -5.50
C ALA A 16 10.73 -13.74 -4.33
N ASP A 17 11.96 -13.27 -4.56
CA ASP A 17 12.99 -13.19 -3.52
C ASP A 17 12.57 -12.22 -2.40
N TYR A 18 11.98 -11.08 -2.77
CA TYR A 18 11.41 -10.13 -1.80
C TYR A 18 10.29 -10.76 -0.97
N THR A 19 9.41 -11.53 -1.60
CA THR A 19 8.26 -12.16 -0.92
C THR A 19 8.74 -13.19 0.11
N LEU A 20 9.73 -14.01 -0.25
CA LEU A 20 10.34 -14.98 0.66
C LEU A 20 11.07 -14.28 1.81
N TRP A 21 11.88 -13.27 1.49
CA TRP A 21 12.58 -12.46 2.49
C TRP A 21 11.60 -11.79 3.47
N GLN A 22 10.49 -11.22 2.99
CA GLN A 22 9.51 -10.58 3.85
C GLN A 22 8.85 -11.58 4.80
N ASN A 23 8.51 -12.77 4.31
CA ASN A 23 7.94 -13.84 5.13
C ASN A 23 8.92 -14.27 6.22
N ASP A 24 10.20 -14.48 5.87
CA ASP A 24 11.24 -14.87 6.83
C ASP A 24 11.51 -13.76 7.86
N LEU A 25 11.50 -12.49 7.44
CA LEU A 25 11.70 -11.33 8.32
C LEU A 25 10.56 -11.18 9.34
N LEU A 26 9.31 -11.34 8.89
CA LEU A 26 8.14 -11.21 9.77
C LEU A 26 8.10 -12.34 10.80
N GLY A 27 8.57 -13.54 10.43
CA GLY A 27 8.58 -14.71 11.30
C GLY A 27 7.21 -15.38 11.43
N ASP A 28 7.11 -16.35 12.35
CA ASP A 28 5.87 -17.10 12.57
C ASP A 28 4.81 -16.23 13.24
N GLN A 29 3.61 -16.18 12.64
CA GLN A 29 2.46 -15.44 13.15
C GLN A 29 1.95 -15.98 14.50
N ASN A 30 2.24 -17.25 14.81
CA ASN A 30 1.87 -17.89 16.06
C ASN A 30 2.95 -17.78 17.14
N ASP A 31 4.13 -17.26 16.79
CA ASP A 31 5.19 -16.97 17.76
C ASP A 31 4.99 -15.56 18.34
N PRO A 32 4.70 -15.42 19.65
CA PRO A 32 4.56 -14.12 20.29
C PRO A 32 5.85 -13.28 20.29
N GLY A 33 7.01 -13.91 20.09
CA GLY A 33 8.31 -13.24 19.97
C GLY A 33 8.64 -12.75 18.57
N SER A 34 7.79 -13.04 17.58
CA SER A 34 8.01 -12.64 16.19
C SER A 34 7.87 -11.13 15.97
N LEU A 35 8.52 -10.64 14.90
CA LEU A 35 8.32 -9.27 14.45
C LEU A 35 6.86 -9.05 13.99
N PHE A 36 6.24 -10.08 13.40
CA PHE A 36 4.83 -10.07 13.04
C PHE A 36 3.93 -9.74 14.23
N ALA A 37 4.07 -10.49 15.34
CA ALA A 37 3.27 -10.28 16.54
C ALA A 37 3.44 -8.87 17.11
N THR A 38 4.68 -8.37 17.12
CA THR A 38 5.00 -7.01 17.56
C THR A 38 4.30 -5.94 16.71
N GLN A 39 4.34 -6.07 15.39
CA GLN A 39 3.72 -5.11 14.46
C GLN A 39 2.19 -5.14 14.57
N ILE A 40 1.58 -6.32 14.65
CA ILE A 40 0.12 -6.46 14.80
C ILE A 40 -0.35 -5.85 16.12
N ALA A 41 0.37 -6.07 17.22
CA ALA A 41 0.03 -5.47 18.52
C ALA A 41 0.02 -3.94 18.44
N TYR A 42 1.08 -3.36 17.87
CA TYR A 42 1.19 -1.91 17.69
C TYR A 42 0.02 -1.36 16.85
N TRP A 43 -0.26 -1.93 15.67
CA TRP A 43 -1.31 -1.40 14.80
C TRP A 43 -2.72 -1.60 15.35
N THR A 44 -2.95 -2.68 16.11
CA THR A 44 -4.22 -2.90 16.80
C THR A 44 -4.50 -1.78 17.80
N GLU A 45 -3.47 -1.35 18.54
CA GLU A 45 -3.58 -0.24 19.49
C GLU A 45 -3.67 1.12 18.77
N ALA A 46 -2.79 1.37 17.81
CA ALA A 46 -2.70 2.66 17.12
C ALA A 46 -3.96 3.01 16.31
N LEU A 47 -4.67 2.00 15.81
CA LEU A 47 -5.90 2.16 15.03
C LEU A 47 -7.17 1.92 15.86
N ALA A 48 -7.04 1.71 17.17
CA ALA A 48 -8.18 1.46 18.04
C ALA A 48 -9.11 2.69 18.10
N GLY A 49 -10.41 2.45 17.95
CA GLY A 49 -11.44 3.48 18.09
C GLY A 49 -11.53 4.47 16.92
N LEU A 50 -10.87 4.21 15.79
CA LEU A 50 -11.08 4.98 14.57
C LEU A 50 -12.54 4.82 14.08
N PRO A 51 -13.14 5.89 13.53
CA PRO A 51 -14.47 5.78 12.94
C PRO A 51 -14.44 4.90 11.69
N ASP A 52 -15.48 4.10 11.50
CA ASP A 52 -15.64 3.25 10.31
C ASP A 52 -15.68 4.07 9.01
N GLN A 53 -16.16 5.31 9.07
CA GLN A 53 -16.29 6.18 7.92
C GLN A 53 -16.11 7.66 8.27
N LEU A 54 -15.34 8.38 7.45
CA LEU A 54 -15.27 9.84 7.49
C LEU A 54 -16.55 10.48 6.94
N THR A 55 -17.05 11.52 7.63
CA THR A 55 -18.16 12.35 7.17
C THR A 55 -17.66 13.47 6.28
N LEU A 56 -17.67 13.25 4.97
CA LEU A 56 -17.36 14.26 3.95
C LEU A 56 -18.65 14.85 3.35
N PRO A 57 -18.61 16.08 2.81
CA PRO A 57 -19.74 16.66 2.08
C PRO A 57 -19.89 16.00 0.71
N MET A 58 -20.37 14.75 0.70
CA MET A 58 -20.52 13.93 -0.49
C MET A 58 -21.76 14.37 -1.29
N ASP A 59 -21.64 14.48 -2.61
CA ASP A 59 -22.77 14.82 -3.49
C ASP A 59 -23.81 13.68 -3.59
N ARG A 60 -23.40 12.44 -3.30
CA ARG A 60 -24.21 11.23 -3.46
C ARG A 60 -23.94 10.25 -2.31
N PRO A 61 -24.92 9.43 -1.92
CA PRO A 61 -24.72 8.38 -0.92
C PRO A 61 -23.69 7.36 -1.40
N ARG A 62 -22.93 6.77 -0.47
CA ARG A 62 -21.96 5.70 -0.77
C ARG A 62 -22.71 4.46 -1.26
N PRO A 63 -22.38 3.91 -2.45
CA PRO A 63 -23.00 2.68 -2.92
C PRO A 63 -22.52 1.47 -2.09
N ALA A 64 -23.38 0.46 -1.94
CA ALA A 64 -23.02 -0.78 -1.25
C ALA A 64 -21.92 -1.59 -1.97
N VAL A 65 -21.78 -1.40 -3.28
CA VAL A 65 -20.74 -2.02 -4.11
C VAL A 65 -19.92 -0.92 -4.77
N MET A 66 -18.60 -0.99 -4.60
CA MET A 66 -17.68 -0.02 -5.20
C MET A 66 -17.62 -0.20 -6.72
N THR A 67 -17.69 0.90 -7.45
CA THR A 67 -17.57 0.93 -8.92
C THR A 67 -16.14 1.03 -9.41
N TYR A 68 -15.21 1.43 -8.52
CA TYR A 68 -13.81 1.76 -8.83
C TYR A 68 -13.62 2.86 -9.90
N ARG A 69 -14.68 3.58 -10.28
CA ARG A 69 -14.57 4.74 -11.17
C ARG A 69 -14.06 5.94 -10.39
N GLY A 70 -12.95 6.51 -10.85
CA GLY A 70 -12.36 7.75 -10.32
C GLY A 70 -12.19 8.79 -11.42
N ASP A 71 -11.90 10.02 -11.00
CA ASP A 71 -11.52 11.15 -11.86
C ASP A 71 -10.44 11.97 -11.13
N TYR A 72 -9.82 12.93 -11.81
CA TYR A 72 -8.80 13.80 -11.23
C TYR A 72 -9.05 15.27 -11.58
N VAL A 73 -8.63 16.17 -10.70
CA VAL A 73 -8.66 17.62 -10.91
C VAL A 73 -7.26 18.16 -10.69
N THR A 74 -6.75 18.95 -11.64
CA THR A 74 -5.44 19.58 -11.51
C THR A 74 -5.53 20.84 -10.67
N VAL A 75 -4.62 20.97 -9.70
CA VAL A 75 -4.47 22.17 -8.87
C VAL A 75 -3.04 22.68 -9.04
N GLY A 76 -2.91 23.96 -9.38
CA GLY A 76 -1.63 24.66 -9.40
C GLY A 76 -1.43 25.41 -8.09
N ILE A 77 -0.22 25.38 -7.54
CA ILE A 77 0.19 26.18 -6.39
C ILE A 77 1.26 27.14 -6.93
N ASP A 78 0.98 28.44 -6.89
CA ASP A 78 1.92 29.46 -7.38
C ASP A 78 3.16 29.54 -6.50
N ALA A 79 4.30 29.87 -7.11
CA ALA A 79 5.60 29.95 -6.43
C ALA A 79 5.62 30.96 -5.27
N ASP A 80 4.74 31.96 -5.31
CA ASP A 80 4.68 33.04 -4.33
C ASP A 80 3.82 32.67 -3.09
N LEU A 81 3.20 31.48 -3.03
CA LEU A 81 2.26 31.08 -1.96
C LEU A 81 2.94 30.44 -0.70
N HIS A 82 4.22 30.71 -0.45
CA HIS A 82 4.95 30.16 0.71
C HIS A 82 5.03 31.13 1.90
#